data_AF-A0A2N2S2Y6-F1
#
_entry.id   AF-A0A2N2S2Y6-F1
#
_cell.length_a   1.000
_cell.length_b   1.000
_cell.length_c   1.000
_cell.angle_alpha   90.00
_cell.angle_beta   90.00
_cell.angle_gamma   90.00
#
_symmetry.space_group_name_H-M   'P 1'
#
loop_
_entity.id
_entity.type
_entity.pdbx_description
1 polymer ?
#
loop_
_entity_poly.entity_id
_entity_poly.type
_entity_poly.pdbx_seq_one_letter_code
_entity_poly.pdbx_strand_id
1 'polypeptide(L)'
;LGGQAKFGPDVEWIDTPDYHVDPARAERFAVAIRSWWPALDAERLQPGYAGVRPKIVGPGQPDADFRIDGPARHGVSGLIHLYGIESPGLTASLAIGQRVAEMVGAQASTG
;
A
#
# COMPACT_ATOMS: atom_id res chain seq x y z
N LEU A 1 13.34 2.91 16.40
CA LEU A 1 11.91 2.53 16.60
C LEU A 1 11.75 2.06 18.04
N GLY A 2 11.09 2.88 18.86
CA GLY A 2 11.02 2.69 20.31
C GLY A 2 9.77 1.94 20.75
N GLY A 3 9.89 0.61 20.91
CA GLY A 3 9.15 -0.25 21.85
C GLY A 3 7.61 -0.28 21.84
N GLN A 4 6.93 0.57 21.08
CA GLN A 4 5.48 0.69 21.10
C GLN A 4 4.82 -0.33 20.16
N ALA A 5 3.84 -1.05 20.70
CA ALA A 5 3.00 -1.93 19.90
C ALA A 5 2.06 -1.12 19.00
N LYS A 6 1.78 -1.65 17.82
CA LYS A 6 0.80 -1.09 16.87
C LYS A 6 -0.10 -2.22 16.38
N PHE A 7 -1.37 -1.92 16.18
CA PHE A 7 -2.35 -2.85 15.64
C PHE A 7 -2.88 -2.34 14.32
N GLY A 8 -3.14 -3.26 13.39
CA GLY A 8 -3.68 -2.97 12.07
C GLY A 8 -2.75 -3.42 10.95
N PRO A 9 -2.93 -2.87 9.74
CA PRO A 9 -4.04 -1.99 9.35
C PRO A 9 -5.37 -2.76 9.22
N ASP A 10 -6.51 -2.09 9.40
CA ASP A 10 -7.77 -2.54 8.83
C ASP A 10 -7.85 -2.12 7.35
N VAL A 11 -8.99 -2.40 6.71
CA VAL A 11 -9.19 -2.11 5.28
C VAL A 11 -10.55 -1.45 5.08
N GLU A 12 -10.53 -0.39 4.30
CA GLU A 12 -11.70 0.36 3.83
C GLU A 12 -11.44 0.85 2.40
N TRP A 13 -12.48 0.85 1.58
CA TRP A 13 -12.46 1.46 0.26
C TRP A 13 -12.99 2.88 0.35
N ILE A 14 -12.25 3.81 -0.24
CA ILE A 14 -12.55 5.25 -0.24
C ILE A 14 -12.43 5.79 -1.67
N ASP A 15 -13.26 6.78 -2.02
CA ASP A 15 -13.24 7.40 -3.35
C ASP A 15 -12.14 8.45 -3.50
N THR A 16 -11.78 9.11 -2.39
CA THR A 16 -10.74 10.14 -2.34
C THR A 16 -9.77 9.87 -1.20
N PRO A 17 -8.46 10.18 -1.34
CA PRO A 17 -7.51 9.98 -0.26
C PRO A 17 -7.93 10.71 1.01
N ASP A 18 -8.23 9.95 2.05
CA ASP A 18 -8.51 10.41 3.40
C ASP A 18 -7.57 9.69 4.38
N TYR A 19 -6.98 10.47 5.27
CA TYR A 19 -6.02 10.01 6.28
C TYR A 19 -6.54 10.20 7.72
N HIS A 20 -7.81 10.60 7.87
CA HIS A 20 -8.47 10.69 9.15
C HIS A 20 -8.56 9.30 9.80
N VAL A 21 -8.19 9.22 11.09
CA VAL A 21 -8.32 8.01 11.89
C VAL A 21 -9.52 8.18 12.81
N ASP A 22 -10.62 7.51 12.47
CA ASP A 22 -11.83 7.51 13.30
C ASP A 22 -11.58 6.77 14.63
N PRO A 23 -11.64 7.46 15.79
CA PRO A 23 -11.44 6.84 17.09
C PRO A 23 -12.44 5.72 17.39
N ALA A 24 -13.64 5.75 16.80
CA ALA A 24 -14.66 4.71 17.00
C ALA A 24 -14.19 3.33 16.49
N ARG A 25 -13.21 3.27 15.59
CA ARG A 25 -12.64 2.00 15.12
C ARG A 25 -11.94 1.20 16.22
N ALA A 26 -11.53 1.85 17.31
CA ALA A 26 -10.89 1.18 18.44
C ALA A 26 -11.73 0.01 18.99
N GLU A 27 -13.06 0.12 18.98
CA GLU A 27 -13.97 -0.93 19.43
C GLU A 27 -13.83 -2.21 18.59
N ARG A 28 -13.82 -2.07 17.26
CA ARG A 28 -13.66 -3.20 16.33
C ARG A 28 -12.28 -3.86 16.50
N PHE A 29 -11.24 -3.06 16.70
CA PHE A 29 -9.90 -3.56 17.01
C PHE A 29 -9.87 -4.33 18.33
N ALA A 30 -10.48 -3.79 19.39
CA ALA A 30 -10.52 -4.43 20.70
C ALA A 30 -11.18 -5.82 20.64
N VAL A 31 -12.29 -5.96 19.91
CA VAL A 31 -12.96 -7.26 19.70
C VAL A 31 -12.04 -8.25 19.00
N ALA A 32 -11.38 -7.84 17.90
CA ALA A 32 -10.50 -8.73 17.14
C ALA A 32 -9.25 -9.14 17.94
N ILE A 33 -8.62 -8.21 18.65
CA ILE A 33 -7.39 -8.47 19.42
C ILE A 33 -7.69 -9.39 20.61
N ARG A 34 -8.84 -9.23 21.29
CA ARG A 34 -9.23 -10.07 22.43
C ARG A 34 -9.37 -11.56 22.09
N SER A 35 -9.50 -11.92 20.81
CA SER A 35 -9.51 -13.31 20.38
C SER A 35 -8.21 -14.05 20.68
N TRP A 36 -7.07 -13.35 20.70
CA TRP A 36 -5.74 -13.93 20.95
C TRP A 36 -5.00 -13.26 22.12
N TRP A 37 -5.42 -12.07 22.55
CA TRP A 37 -4.96 -11.42 23.78
C TRP A 37 -6.15 -10.99 24.66
N PRO A 38 -6.76 -11.92 25.41
CA PRO A 38 -7.97 -11.65 26.21
C PRO A 38 -7.78 -10.57 27.29
N ALA A 39 -6.55 -10.41 27.79
CA ALA A 39 -6.20 -9.43 28.81
C ALA A 39 -5.99 -8.01 28.25
N LEU A 40 -6.30 -7.75 26.98
CA LEU A 40 -6.24 -6.41 26.39
C LEU A 40 -7.13 -5.43 27.16
N ASP A 41 -6.48 -4.41 27.70
CA ASP A 41 -7.10 -3.17 28.16
C ASP A 41 -7.41 -2.27 26.95
N ALA A 42 -8.69 -2.22 26.56
CA ALA A 42 -9.13 -1.52 25.36
C ALA A 42 -8.99 0.01 25.49
N GLU A 43 -9.01 0.55 26.71
CA GLU A 43 -8.86 2.00 26.96
C GLU A 43 -7.46 2.51 26.59
N ARG A 44 -6.49 1.59 26.42
CA ARG A 44 -5.12 1.90 25.99
C ARG A 44 -4.96 1.96 24.48
N LEU A 45 -5.99 1.59 23.71
CA LEU A 45 -5.95 1.75 22.26
C LEU A 45 -6.08 3.24 21.93
N GLN A 46 -5.06 3.79 21.29
CA GLN A 46 -5.03 5.17 20.84
C GLN A 46 -5.01 5.23 19.31
N PRO A 47 -5.66 6.24 18.69
CA PRO A 47 -5.56 6.47 17.26
C PRO A 47 -4.09 6.57 16.82
N GLY A 48 -3.73 5.77 15.81
CA GLY A 48 -2.40 5.76 15.22
C GLY A 48 -2.32 6.66 13.99
N TYR A 49 -2.25 6.04 12.82
CA TYR A 49 -2.21 6.73 11.52
C TYR A 49 -2.94 5.87 10.48
N ALA A 50 -3.39 6.51 9.41
CA ALA A 50 -3.94 5.86 8.24
C ALA A 50 -2.96 5.94 7.05
N GLY A 51 -3.15 5.04 6.09
CA GLY A 51 -2.43 5.06 4.82
C GLY A 51 -3.34 4.57 3.70
N VAL A 52 -3.18 5.14 2.51
CA VAL A 52 -3.98 4.81 1.32
C VAL A 52 -3.15 3.92 0.40
N ARG A 53 -3.71 2.77 0.00
CA ARG A 53 -3.06 1.84 -0.94
C ARG A 53 -3.48 2.17 -2.39
N PRO A 54 -2.53 2.29 -3.35
CA PRO A 54 -2.85 2.62 -4.73
C PRO A 54 -3.37 1.40 -5.50
N LYS A 55 -4.61 0.97 -5.24
CA LYS A 55 -5.23 -0.20 -5.89
C LYS A 55 -5.51 0.05 -7.38
N ILE A 56 -5.36 -1.00 -8.20
CA ILE A 56 -5.74 -1.01 -9.63
C ILE A 56 -6.91 -1.97 -9.94
N VAL A 57 -7.52 -2.50 -8.88
CA VAL A 57 -8.70 -3.37 -8.90
C VAL A 57 -9.74 -2.81 -7.94
N GLY A 58 -11.00 -3.16 -8.16
CA GLY A 58 -12.12 -2.68 -7.33
C GLY A 58 -12.41 -3.54 -6.10
N PRO A 59 -13.33 -3.09 -5.22
CA PRO A 59 -13.82 -3.87 -4.10
C PRO A 59 -14.34 -5.25 -4.52
N GLY A 60 -13.92 -6.30 -3.81
CA GLY A 60 -14.33 -7.68 -4.07
C GLY A 60 -13.66 -8.35 -5.26
N GLN A 61 -12.79 -7.65 -6.00
CA GLN A 61 -11.98 -8.25 -7.05
C GLN A 61 -10.69 -8.86 -6.47
N PRO A 62 -10.10 -9.87 -7.13
CA PRO A 62 -8.79 -10.39 -6.74
C PRO A 62 -7.73 -9.29 -6.76
N ASP A 63 -6.78 -9.36 -5.82
CA ASP A 63 -5.62 -8.46 -5.83
C ASP A 63 -4.86 -8.58 -7.17
N ALA A 64 -4.38 -7.45 -7.66
CA ALA A 64 -3.56 -7.39 -8.87
C ALA A 64 -2.07 -7.26 -8.53
N ASP A 65 -1.24 -7.74 -9.44
CA ASP A 65 0.22 -7.55 -9.38
C ASP A 65 0.61 -6.08 -9.66
N PHE A 66 1.85 -5.72 -9.32
CA PHE A 66 2.43 -4.44 -9.71
C PHE A 66 2.45 -4.30 -11.23
N ARG A 67 2.05 -3.14 -11.72
CA ARG A 67 2.04 -2.85 -13.15
C ARG A 67 3.02 -1.74 -13.47
N ILE A 68 4.11 -2.11 -14.13
CA ILE A 68 5.13 -1.18 -14.62
C ILE A 68 5.04 -1.14 -16.14
N ASP A 69 4.47 -0.06 -16.67
CA ASP A 69 4.26 0.12 -18.10
C ASP A 69 5.27 1.11 -18.65
N GLY A 70 6.02 0.68 -19.67
CA GLY A 70 6.91 1.55 -20.43
C GLY A 70 6.48 1.65 -21.90
N PRO A 71 7.29 2.30 -22.75
CA PRO A 71 6.83 2.70 -24.08
C PRO A 71 6.59 1.55 -25.05
N ALA A 72 7.19 0.38 -24.81
CA ALA A 72 6.84 -0.85 -25.53
C ALA A 72 5.36 -1.26 -25.34
N ARG A 73 4.71 -0.83 -24.27
CA ARG A 73 3.29 -1.12 -23.97
C ARG A 73 2.34 0.00 -24.42
N HIS A 74 2.71 1.27 -24.23
CA HIS A 74 1.82 2.42 -24.49
C HIS A 74 2.27 3.37 -25.60
N GLY A 75 3.46 3.19 -26.19
CA GLY A 75 3.94 3.95 -27.35
C GLY A 75 4.48 5.36 -27.08
N VAL A 76 4.54 5.82 -25.83
CA VAL A 76 4.97 7.19 -25.48
C VAL A 76 6.42 7.19 -25.01
N SER A 77 7.34 7.67 -25.84
CA SER A 77 8.77 7.72 -25.47
C SER A 77 9.03 8.54 -24.21
N GLY A 78 10.02 8.13 -23.42
CA GLY A 78 10.41 8.80 -22.17
C GLY A 78 9.43 8.69 -21.00
N LEU A 79 8.30 7.98 -21.12
CA LEU A 79 7.30 7.83 -20.06
C LEU A 79 7.28 6.40 -19.52
N ILE A 80 7.27 6.25 -18.19
CA ILE A 80 7.08 4.97 -17.50
C ILE A 80 6.05 5.18 -16.39
N HIS A 81 5.01 4.36 -16.36
CA HIS A 81 3.99 4.37 -15.32
C HIS A 81 4.19 3.24 -14.32
N LEU A 82 4.06 3.55 -13.03
CA LEU A 82 4.06 2.60 -11.94
C LEU A 82 2.67 2.62 -11.30
N TYR A 83 1.91 1.55 -11.49
CA TYR A 83 0.58 1.40 -10.93
C TYR A 83 0.53 0.23 -9.96
N GLY A 84 -0.36 0.30 -8.96
CA GLY A 84 -0.56 -0.84 -8.08
C GLY A 84 0.56 -1.07 -7.08
N ILE A 85 1.51 -0.12 -6.90
CA ILE A 85 2.67 -0.29 -6.00
C ILE A 85 2.24 -0.17 -4.54
N GLU A 86 1.42 -1.11 -4.08
CA GLU A 86 1.04 -1.31 -2.69
C GLU A 86 2.04 -2.21 -1.96
N SER A 87 1.69 -2.80 -0.81
CA SER A 87 2.58 -3.76 -0.13
C SER A 87 2.82 -4.99 -1.02
N PRO A 88 4.07 -5.46 -1.19
CA PRO A 88 5.31 -5.10 -0.47
C PRO A 88 6.22 -4.10 -1.21
N GLY A 89 5.69 -3.01 -1.76
CA GLY A 89 6.39 -2.07 -2.64
C GLY A 89 7.59 -1.36 -2.00
N LEU A 90 7.53 -1.05 -0.70
CA LEU A 90 8.69 -0.52 0.03
C LEU A 90 9.84 -1.53 0.06
N THR A 91 9.54 -2.79 0.40
CA THR A 91 10.52 -3.88 0.42
C THR A 91 11.07 -4.14 -0.99
N ALA A 92 10.24 -4.04 -2.02
CA ALA A 92 10.60 -4.24 -3.42
C ALA A 92 11.21 -2.99 -4.10
N SER A 93 11.39 -1.88 -3.38
CA SER A 93 11.72 -0.56 -3.97
C SER A 93 13.00 -0.58 -4.82
N LEU A 94 14.05 -1.27 -4.36
CA LEU A 94 15.31 -1.37 -5.12
C LEU A 94 15.15 -2.19 -6.41
N ALA A 95 14.40 -3.29 -6.36
CA ALA A 95 14.11 -4.11 -7.54
C ALA A 95 13.24 -3.36 -8.55
N ILE A 96 12.24 -2.60 -8.07
CA ILE A 96 11.42 -1.72 -8.91
C ILE A 96 12.31 -0.65 -9.57
N GLY A 97 13.19 -0.01 -8.81
CA GLY A 97 14.13 0.99 -9.34
C GLY A 97 15.06 0.43 -10.41
N GLN A 98 15.61 -0.76 -10.19
CA GLN A 98 16.43 -1.46 -11.19
C GLN A 98 15.63 -1.73 -12.47
N ARG A 99 14.40 -2.24 -12.35
CA ARG A 99 13.55 -2.51 -13.51
C ARG A 99 13.25 -1.26 -14.32
N VAL A 100 13.00 -0.13 -13.65
CA VAL A 100 12.79 1.17 -14.30
C VAL A 100 14.06 1.65 -15.00
N ALA A 101 15.23 1.52 -14.36
CA ALA A 101 16.51 1.92 -14.97
C ALA A 101 16.83 1.12 -16.25
N GLU A 102 16.57 -0.19 -16.25
CA GLU A 102 16.71 -1.04 -17.45
C GLU A 102 15.82 -0.59 -18.60
N MET A 103 14.56 -0.21 -18.30
CA MET A 103 13.64 0.32 -19.31
C MET A 103 14.18 1.62 -19.91
N VAL A 104 14.69 2.54 -19.08
CA VAL A 104 15.27 3.81 -19.55
C VAL A 104 16.51 3.56 -20.43
N GLY A 105 17.40 2.65 -20.02
CA GLY A 105 18.61 2.32 -20.79
C GLY A 105 18.30 1.71 -22.17
N ALA A 106 17.27 0.86 -22.25
CA ALA A 106 16.83 0.29 -23.52
C ALA A 106 16.34 1.37 -24.51
N GLN A 107 15.69 2.42 -24.01
CA GLN A 107 15.22 3.52 -24.87
C GLN A 107 16.35 4.37 -25.42
N ALA A 108 17.39 4.64 -24.62
CA ALA A 108 18.56 5.39 -25.08
C ALA A 108 19.34 4.67 -26.19
N SER A 109 19.17 3.35 -26.31
CA SER A 109 19.84 2.52 -27.31
C SER A 109 19.11 2.49 -28.67
N THR A 110 17.90 3.04 -28.74
CA THR A 110 16.99 2.91 -29.91
C THR A 110 16.70 4.27 -30.58
N GLY A 111 17.29 5.36 -30.08
CA GLY A 111 17.19 6.72 -30.64
C GLY A 111 18.52 7.18 -31.20
#